data_AF-A0A195E3D1-F1
#
_entry.id   AF-A0A195E3D1-F1
#
_cell.length_a   1.000
_cell.length_b   1.000
_cell.length_c   1.000
_cell.angle_alpha   90.00
_cell.angle_beta   90.00
_cell.angle_gamma   90.00
#
_symmetry.space_group_name_H-M   'P 1'
#
loop_
_entity.id
_entity.type
_entity.pdbx_description
1 polymer ?
#
loop_
_entity_poly.entity_id
_entity_poly.type
_entity_poly.pdbx_seq_one_letter_code
_entity_poly.pdbx_strand_id
1 'polypeptide(L)'
;MFVGTAIAGGSRSARGILRTLVFIVLATFLWLQLHVVSLTGRDDSGQSSSNETLFSLVPQELHRFLKEGRNSSTNLVNSSSGALTELEIAEIRHKIERVNAEQRVYNEEAFGPLASDAPIIVIQVHTRLTYLRHLIVSLAQAKDIEQALLVFSHDVWHLDINYLVQSVDFCRVMQIFYPHSIQTHPHTFPGEGPNDCPRNIRKEQALNLKCTNAKHPDLYGHYREAKFTQTKHHWWWKANRVFDQLSVTRNHTGMVLFLEEDHYVAEDFLHVLRLMERTCKLSCERCNVLSLGTYLKTYNYFTDFSRKFLGVDSALQKELLRGLKRQEAAMAQRQQIGNGFGGIDTVTGGDGNGINNAGSNAAVIGNGSTGGGGGVRGIGVSGVSSTYYQNANTMQTAPGWAFQLLPSLYNHYQKAEVTPWISSKHNMGMAFNRVTWNKLRKCVAQFCSYDDYNWDWSLQYIAQTCVPSSRGAGIAPRAESGLITMTMRAPRVFHIGECGVHHKKNNCESTAVIAKVKNVLNAARNHLFPSQLTLTIAGTAKKTKLRKGNGGWGDVRDHQLCWNMTISPDLDLP
;
A
#
# COMPACT_ATOMS: atom_id res chain seq x y z
N MET A 1 64.72 -55.20 -66.14
CA MET A 1 65.14 -53.91 -65.51
C MET A 1 64.17 -53.57 -64.40
N PHE A 2 64.63 -52.74 -63.45
CA PHE A 2 63.93 -52.06 -62.34
C PHE A 2 62.54 -51.50 -62.71
N VAL A 3 61.56 -51.24 -61.81
CA VAL A 3 61.34 -51.54 -60.36
C VAL A 3 59.84 -51.34 -60.06
N GLY A 4 59.29 -51.89 -58.97
CA GLY A 4 57.93 -51.52 -58.52
C GLY A 4 57.50 -52.21 -57.21
N THR A 5 57.58 -51.50 -56.09
CA THR A 5 57.33 -52.03 -54.73
C THR A 5 55.91 -51.83 -54.21
N ALA A 6 55.35 -52.91 -53.63
CA ALA A 6 54.59 -53.03 -52.37
C ALA A 6 53.56 -51.96 -51.92
N ILE A 7 52.41 -52.44 -51.39
CA ILE A 7 52.02 -52.43 -49.96
C ILE A 7 50.51 -52.77 -49.82
N ALA A 8 50.16 -53.69 -48.91
CA ALA A 8 48.80 -53.78 -48.34
C ALA A 8 48.83 -54.51 -46.98
N GLY A 9 48.36 -53.87 -45.90
CA GLY A 9 48.23 -54.53 -44.59
C GLY A 9 47.98 -53.60 -43.39
N GLY A 10 46.73 -53.53 -42.90
CA GLY A 10 46.33 -52.83 -41.68
C GLY A 10 44.93 -52.21 -41.79
N SER A 11 44.10 -52.07 -40.75
CA SER A 11 44.17 -52.58 -39.38
C SER A 11 42.74 -52.81 -38.86
N ARG A 12 42.44 -53.99 -38.28
CA ARG A 12 41.12 -54.30 -37.70
C ARG A 12 40.94 -53.81 -36.25
N SER A 13 41.97 -53.22 -35.63
CA SER A 13 41.98 -52.92 -34.17
C SER A 13 41.22 -51.64 -33.77
N ALA A 14 41.19 -50.62 -34.63
CA ALA A 14 40.72 -49.28 -34.25
C ALA A 14 39.22 -49.18 -33.88
N ARG A 15 38.35 -50.03 -34.47
CA ARG A 15 36.89 -49.96 -34.23
C ARG A 15 36.45 -50.51 -32.87
N GLY A 16 37.23 -51.41 -32.26
CA GLY A 16 36.95 -51.92 -30.92
C GLY A 16 37.19 -50.86 -29.86
N ILE A 17 38.39 -50.26 -29.88
CA ILE A 17 38.83 -49.25 -28.91
C ILE A 17 37.89 -48.03 -28.87
N LEU A 18 37.44 -47.55 -30.03
CA LEU A 18 36.50 -46.42 -30.12
C LEU A 18 35.14 -46.74 -29.47
N ARG A 19 34.61 -47.96 -29.64
CA ARG A 19 33.35 -48.38 -28.99
C ARG A 19 33.51 -48.48 -27.48
N THR A 20 34.62 -49.02 -26.99
CA THR A 20 34.91 -49.11 -25.55
C THR A 20 35.04 -47.71 -24.93
N LEU A 21 35.72 -46.77 -25.59
CA LEU A 21 35.82 -45.38 -25.14
C LEU A 21 34.46 -44.68 -25.06
N VAL A 22 33.61 -44.84 -26.09
CA VAL A 22 32.25 -44.28 -26.07
C VAL A 22 31.41 -44.87 -24.93
N PHE A 23 31.51 -46.19 -24.68
CA PHE A 23 30.83 -46.82 -23.54
C PHE A 23 31.34 -46.30 -22.19
N ILE A 24 32.65 -46.11 -22.03
CA ILE A 24 33.23 -45.56 -20.80
C ILE A 24 32.75 -44.11 -20.58
N VAL A 25 32.74 -43.27 -21.62
CA VAL A 25 32.26 -41.87 -21.53
C VAL A 25 30.76 -41.80 -21.21
N LEU A 26 29.93 -42.68 -21.80
CA LEU A 26 28.51 -42.75 -21.47
C LEU A 26 28.27 -43.26 -20.05
N ALA A 27 29.04 -44.25 -19.59
CA ALA A 27 28.95 -44.79 -18.24
C ALA A 27 29.40 -43.77 -17.18
N THR A 28 30.51 -43.04 -17.41
CA THR A 28 30.94 -41.97 -16.50
C THR A 28 29.98 -40.79 -16.52
N PHE A 29 29.40 -40.43 -17.67
CA PHE A 29 28.35 -39.41 -17.73
C PHE A 29 27.09 -39.81 -16.96
N LEU A 30 26.60 -41.06 -17.13
CA LEU A 30 25.45 -41.56 -16.36
C LEU A 30 25.74 -41.61 -14.85
N TRP A 31 26.94 -42.05 -14.47
CA TRP A 31 27.39 -42.09 -13.08
C TRP A 31 27.50 -40.68 -12.47
N LEU A 32 27.99 -39.70 -13.25
CA LEU A 32 28.02 -38.30 -12.82
C LEU A 32 26.61 -37.73 -12.64
N GLN A 33 25.69 -38.00 -13.58
CA GLN A 33 24.28 -37.60 -13.45
C GLN A 33 23.62 -38.23 -12.21
N LEU A 34 23.84 -39.52 -11.97
CA LEU A 34 23.35 -40.20 -10.77
C LEU A 34 23.97 -39.65 -9.48
N HIS A 35 25.26 -39.29 -9.48
CA HIS A 35 25.88 -38.62 -8.33
C HIS A 35 25.36 -37.20 -8.12
N VAL A 36 25.09 -36.43 -9.18
CA VAL A 36 24.47 -35.09 -9.08
C VAL A 36 23.05 -35.20 -8.54
N VAL A 37 22.25 -36.18 -9.00
CA VAL A 37 20.92 -36.47 -8.44
C VAL A 37 21.00 -36.96 -6.99
N SER A 38 22.04 -37.72 -6.62
CA SER A 38 22.26 -38.15 -5.23
C SER A 38 22.71 -36.99 -4.31
N LEU A 39 23.44 -36.01 -4.85
CA LEU A 39 23.84 -34.79 -4.15
C LEU A 39 22.70 -33.78 -4.00
N THR A 40 21.72 -33.77 -4.90
CA THR A 40 20.52 -32.92 -4.82
C THR A 40 19.32 -33.61 -4.15
N GLY A 41 19.38 -34.93 -3.97
CA GLY A 41 18.34 -35.76 -3.34
C GLY A 41 18.56 -36.05 -1.85
N ARG A 42 19.31 -35.21 -1.13
CA ARG A 42 19.52 -35.35 0.32
C ARG A 42 18.51 -34.47 1.05
N ASP A 43 17.62 -35.09 1.82
CA ASP A 43 16.54 -34.43 2.57
C ASP A 43 17.05 -33.23 3.38
N ASP A 44 16.71 -32.02 2.94
CA ASP A 44 16.90 -30.81 3.73
C ASP A 44 15.57 -30.43 4.38
N SER A 45 15.34 -30.97 5.57
CA SER A 45 14.28 -30.55 6.48
C SER A 45 14.62 -29.23 7.21
N GLY A 46 15.46 -28.39 6.60
CA GLY A 46 15.70 -27.01 6.98
C GLY A 46 14.52 -26.10 6.64
N GLN A 47 14.24 -25.14 7.53
CA GLN A 47 13.28 -24.08 7.25
C GLN A 47 13.85 -23.16 6.16
N SER A 48 13.39 -23.33 4.91
CA SER A 48 13.72 -22.42 3.81
C SER A 48 13.44 -20.98 4.22
N SER A 49 14.40 -20.09 4.04
CA SER A 49 14.22 -18.68 4.43
C SER A 49 13.08 -18.05 3.62
N SER A 50 12.33 -17.12 4.24
CA SER A 50 11.23 -16.41 3.56
C SER A 50 11.69 -15.73 2.27
N ASN A 51 12.96 -15.34 2.20
CA ASN A 51 13.60 -14.69 1.06
C ASN A 51 13.81 -15.64 -0.13
N GLU A 52 14.27 -16.88 0.07
CA GLU A 52 14.50 -17.82 -1.04
C GLU A 52 13.21 -18.15 -1.80
N THR A 53 12.10 -18.32 -1.06
CA THR A 53 10.77 -18.54 -1.65
C THR A 53 10.19 -17.29 -2.34
N LEU A 54 10.71 -16.09 -2.05
CA LEU A 54 10.32 -14.85 -2.71
C LEU A 54 11.06 -14.64 -4.04
N PHE A 55 12.36 -14.94 -4.09
CA PHE A 55 13.18 -14.83 -5.31
C PHE A 55 12.72 -15.82 -6.40
N SER A 56 12.33 -17.05 -6.04
CA SER A 56 11.80 -18.03 -7.01
C SER A 56 10.50 -17.59 -7.69
N LEU A 57 9.76 -16.65 -7.08
CA LEU A 57 8.53 -16.07 -7.62
C LEU A 57 8.77 -14.79 -8.46
N VAL A 58 10.01 -14.44 -8.81
CA VAL A 58 10.35 -13.25 -9.62
C VAL A 58 11.29 -13.65 -10.76
N PRO A 59 11.12 -13.12 -11.99
CA PRO A 59 12.10 -13.28 -13.06
C PRO A 59 13.51 -12.87 -12.64
N GLN A 60 14.54 -13.65 -13.04
CA GLN A 60 15.91 -13.49 -12.53
C GLN A 60 16.51 -12.11 -12.85
N GLU A 61 16.12 -11.52 -13.98
CA GLU A 61 16.52 -10.20 -14.46
C GLU A 61 16.10 -9.09 -13.47
N LEU A 62 14.99 -9.31 -12.76
CA LEU A 62 14.42 -8.36 -11.80
C LEU A 62 14.94 -8.58 -10.37
N HIS A 63 15.71 -9.64 -10.10
CA HIS A 63 16.29 -9.89 -8.77
C HIS A 63 17.23 -8.77 -8.32
N ARG A 64 17.85 -8.02 -9.25
CA ARG A 64 18.65 -6.83 -8.92
C ARG A 64 17.87 -5.76 -8.14
N PHE A 65 16.57 -5.63 -8.40
CA PHE A 65 15.70 -4.71 -7.67
C PHE A 65 15.30 -5.23 -6.28
N LEU A 66 15.48 -6.53 -5.99
CA LEU A 66 15.21 -7.11 -4.68
C LEU A 66 16.45 -7.29 -3.80
N LYS A 67 17.64 -7.34 -4.40
CA LYS A 67 18.90 -7.46 -3.65
C LYS A 67 19.20 -6.18 -2.85
N GLU A 68 19.61 -6.36 -1.60
CA GLU A 68 20.27 -5.33 -0.81
C GLU A 68 21.61 -4.96 -1.47
N GLY A 69 22.00 -3.69 -1.42
CA GLY A 69 23.21 -3.22 -2.07
C GLY A 69 24.46 -3.73 -1.35
N ARG A 70 25.44 -4.28 -2.06
CA ARG A 70 26.71 -4.79 -1.48
C ARG A 70 27.48 -3.75 -0.64
N ASN A 71 27.20 -2.45 -0.81
CA ASN A 71 27.84 -1.37 -0.05
C ASN A 71 27.17 -1.08 1.31
N SER A 72 26.05 -1.75 1.64
CA SER A 72 25.39 -1.61 2.94
C SER A 72 26.21 -2.16 4.12
N SER A 73 27.32 -2.87 3.86
CA SER A 73 28.17 -3.45 4.91
C SER A 73 29.41 -2.62 5.28
N THR A 74 29.72 -1.53 4.56
CA THR A 74 30.98 -0.78 4.75
C THR A 74 30.84 0.68 5.18
N ASN A 75 29.62 1.24 5.22
CA ASN A 75 29.35 2.60 5.75
C ASN A 75 28.31 2.66 6.88
N LEU A 76 27.78 1.52 7.33
CA LEU A 76 26.71 1.46 8.33
C LEU A 76 27.18 1.41 9.80
N VAL A 77 28.46 1.67 10.06
CA VAL A 77 29.05 1.69 11.42
C VAL A 77 28.99 3.09 12.07
N ASN A 78 28.50 4.12 11.37
CA ASN A 78 28.33 5.48 11.94
C ASN A 78 26.95 6.12 11.65
N SER A 79 25.95 5.35 11.24
CA SER A 79 24.55 5.82 11.27
C SER A 79 24.00 5.72 12.70
N SER A 80 24.55 6.56 13.57
CA SER A 80 23.90 6.86 14.85
C SER A 80 22.51 7.41 14.59
N SER A 81 21.59 7.20 15.52
CA SER A 81 20.24 7.79 15.53
C SER A 81 20.27 9.30 15.84
N GLY A 82 21.20 10.03 15.24
CA GLY A 82 21.35 11.48 15.34
C GLY A 82 20.38 12.21 14.42
N ALA A 83 19.90 13.36 14.86
CA ALA A 83 19.25 14.31 13.98
C ALA A 83 20.26 14.82 12.93
N LEU A 84 19.78 15.06 11.70
CA LEU A 84 20.58 15.70 10.65
C LEU A 84 21.09 17.06 11.12
N THR A 85 22.34 17.38 10.81
CA THR A 85 22.89 18.72 11.07
C THR A 85 22.27 19.75 10.14
N GLU A 86 22.28 21.03 10.54
CA GLU A 86 21.79 22.14 9.70
C GLU A 86 22.52 22.22 8.35
N LEU A 87 23.80 21.80 8.28
CA LEU A 87 24.56 21.73 7.04
C LEU A 87 24.04 20.62 6.10
N GLU A 88 23.76 19.42 6.63
CA GLU A 88 23.15 18.34 5.85
C GLU A 88 21.73 18.69 5.40
N ILE A 89 20.95 19.36 6.25
CA ILE A 89 19.61 19.86 5.91
C ILE A 89 19.69 20.88 4.77
N ALA A 90 20.63 21.83 4.83
CA ALA A 90 20.86 22.80 3.76
C ALA A 90 21.32 22.13 2.45
N GLU A 91 22.20 21.13 2.53
CA GLU A 91 22.65 20.36 1.37
C GLU A 91 21.50 19.55 0.73
N ILE A 92 20.64 18.93 1.54
CA ILE A 92 19.44 18.22 1.07
C ILE A 92 18.46 19.21 0.40
N ARG A 93 18.19 20.37 1.01
CA ARG A 93 17.35 21.42 0.40
C ARG A 93 17.88 21.84 -0.97
N HIS A 94 19.18 22.13 -1.07
CA HIS A 94 19.81 22.50 -2.34
C HIS A 94 19.73 21.38 -3.40
N LYS A 95 19.94 20.12 -3.00
CA LYS A 95 19.77 18.95 -3.88
C LYS A 95 18.33 18.82 -4.39
N ILE A 96 17.34 19.04 -3.52
CA ILE A 96 15.90 19.03 -3.86
C ILE A 96 15.56 20.14 -4.85
N GLU A 97 15.98 21.37 -4.58
CA GLU A 97 15.79 22.52 -5.48
C GLU A 97 16.39 22.25 -6.86
N ARG A 98 17.64 21.80 -6.92
CA ARG A 98 18.34 21.50 -8.18
C ARG A 98 17.61 20.42 -8.99
N VAL A 99 17.29 19.27 -8.40
CA VAL A 99 16.62 18.17 -9.12
C VAL A 99 15.21 18.57 -9.58
N ASN A 100 14.46 19.30 -8.75
CA ASN A 100 13.15 19.82 -9.13
C ASN A 100 13.22 20.85 -10.25
N ALA A 101 14.28 21.66 -10.31
CA ALA A 101 14.49 22.64 -11.38
C ALA A 101 14.92 21.97 -12.70
N GLU A 102 15.81 20.98 -12.64
CA GLU A 102 16.31 20.21 -13.79
C GLU A 102 15.21 19.42 -14.51
N GLN A 103 14.21 18.90 -13.76
CA GLN A 103 13.09 18.10 -14.31
C GLN A 103 13.55 16.97 -15.24
N ARG A 104 14.68 16.32 -14.92
CA ARG A 104 15.29 15.30 -15.77
C ARG A 104 14.35 14.09 -15.93
N VAL A 105 14.04 13.78 -17.18
CA VAL A 105 13.53 12.46 -17.59
C VAL A 105 14.73 11.55 -17.84
N TYR A 106 14.75 10.40 -17.18
CA TYR A 106 15.70 9.32 -17.41
C TYR A 106 15.15 8.35 -18.46
N ASN A 107 16.07 7.75 -19.24
CA ASN A 107 15.78 6.77 -20.29
C ASN A 107 14.99 7.32 -21.50
N GLU A 108 14.88 8.66 -21.65
CA GLU A 108 14.22 9.26 -22.81
C GLU A 108 14.96 8.92 -24.12
N GLU A 109 16.27 8.77 -24.05
CA GLU A 109 17.15 8.28 -25.12
C GLU A 109 16.84 6.85 -25.59
N ALA A 110 16.32 5.99 -24.69
CA ALA A 110 16.02 4.59 -24.97
C ALA A 110 14.58 4.38 -25.46
N PHE A 111 13.64 5.16 -24.95
CA PHE A 111 12.21 4.99 -25.23
C PHE A 111 11.61 6.07 -26.15
N GLY A 112 12.34 7.16 -26.41
CA GLY A 112 11.88 8.35 -27.14
C GLY A 112 11.11 9.35 -26.25
N PRO A 113 10.62 10.47 -26.82
CA PRO A 113 9.81 11.45 -26.09
C PRO A 113 8.47 10.85 -25.59
N LEU A 114 7.84 11.48 -24.60
CA LEU A 114 6.54 11.05 -24.07
C LEU A 114 5.39 11.41 -25.04
N ALA A 115 4.53 10.44 -25.37
CA ALA A 115 3.32 10.71 -26.16
C ALA A 115 2.25 11.48 -25.37
N SER A 116 1.45 12.31 -26.04
CA SER A 116 0.50 13.23 -25.41
C SER A 116 -0.64 12.54 -24.65
N ASP A 117 -0.95 11.29 -24.97
CA ASP A 117 -1.98 10.45 -24.36
C ASP A 117 -1.41 9.25 -23.56
N ALA A 118 -0.08 9.12 -23.48
CA ALA A 118 0.59 8.05 -22.74
C ALA A 118 0.16 8.00 -21.25
N PRO A 119 0.13 6.83 -20.61
CA PRO A 119 -0.15 6.76 -19.17
C PRO A 119 0.99 7.40 -18.37
N ILE A 120 0.65 8.36 -17.50
CA ILE A 120 1.57 8.87 -16.46
C ILE A 120 1.22 8.18 -15.16
N ILE A 121 2.22 7.67 -14.44
CA ILE A 121 2.03 7.02 -13.14
C ILE A 121 2.82 7.82 -12.10
N VAL A 122 2.12 8.35 -11.10
CA VAL A 122 2.69 9.14 -10.00
C VAL A 122 2.71 8.28 -8.74
N ILE A 123 3.90 7.93 -8.27
CA ILE A 123 4.10 7.12 -7.07
C ILE A 123 4.45 8.05 -5.91
N GLN A 124 3.66 8.05 -4.84
CA GLN A 124 4.03 8.69 -3.58
C GLN A 124 4.99 7.79 -2.80
N VAL A 125 6.20 8.29 -2.53
CA VAL A 125 7.31 7.59 -1.89
C VAL A 125 7.66 8.27 -0.57
N HIS A 126 7.87 7.45 0.46
CA HIS A 126 8.35 7.87 1.77
C HIS A 126 9.61 7.04 2.09
N THR A 127 9.59 6.20 3.13
CA THR A 127 10.76 5.49 3.65
C THR A 127 10.70 3.97 3.48
N ARG A 128 9.63 3.39 2.91
CA ARG A 128 9.40 1.94 2.91
C ARG A 128 10.04 1.27 1.69
N LEU A 129 11.38 1.32 1.63
CA LEU A 129 12.21 0.80 0.53
C LEU A 129 11.82 -0.63 0.08
N THR A 130 11.55 -1.55 1.01
CA THR A 130 11.14 -2.93 0.70
C THR A 130 9.85 -2.97 -0.13
N TYR A 131 8.85 -2.16 0.24
CA TYR A 131 7.59 -2.08 -0.52
C TYR A 131 7.82 -1.48 -1.90
N LEU A 132 8.60 -0.39 -2.00
CA LEU A 132 8.95 0.24 -3.26
C LEU A 132 9.66 -0.72 -4.24
N ARG A 133 10.56 -1.57 -3.74
CA ARG A 133 11.20 -2.64 -4.53
C ARG A 133 10.16 -3.59 -5.15
N HIS A 134 9.14 -3.98 -4.39
CA HIS A 134 8.08 -4.85 -4.90
C HIS A 134 7.12 -4.15 -5.86
N LEU A 135 6.81 -2.86 -5.65
CA LEU A 135 6.09 -2.05 -6.62
C LEU A 135 6.86 -1.98 -7.95
N ILE A 136 8.14 -1.61 -7.93
CA ILE A 136 9.01 -1.54 -9.12
C ILE A 136 9.07 -2.89 -9.86
N VAL A 137 9.24 -4.00 -9.13
CA VAL A 137 9.22 -5.35 -9.72
C VAL A 137 7.87 -5.69 -10.34
N SER A 138 6.74 -5.23 -9.76
CA SER A 138 5.41 -5.44 -10.36
C SER A 138 5.17 -4.57 -11.60
N LEU A 139 5.68 -3.33 -11.61
CA LEU A 139 5.64 -2.44 -12.78
C LEU A 139 6.49 -2.99 -13.93
N ALA A 140 7.68 -3.53 -13.65
CA ALA A 140 8.57 -4.12 -14.65
C ALA A 140 7.98 -5.36 -15.37
N GLN A 141 7.00 -6.03 -14.75
CA GLN A 141 6.28 -7.17 -15.33
C GLN A 141 4.98 -6.76 -16.03
N ALA A 142 4.58 -5.49 -15.95
CA ALA A 142 3.35 -5.03 -16.56
C ALA A 142 3.51 -4.82 -18.06
N LYS A 143 2.52 -5.27 -18.82
CA LYS A 143 2.52 -5.12 -20.27
C LYS A 143 2.33 -3.65 -20.66
N ASP A 144 3.06 -3.22 -21.69
CA ASP A 144 3.07 -1.88 -22.27
C ASP A 144 3.62 -0.78 -21.32
N ILE A 145 4.41 -1.15 -20.30
CA ILE A 145 4.98 -0.21 -19.32
C ILE A 145 6.04 0.72 -19.94
N GLU A 146 6.70 0.30 -21.01
CA GLU A 146 7.71 1.06 -21.75
C GLU A 146 7.14 2.36 -22.39
N GLN A 147 5.82 2.42 -22.55
CA GLN A 147 5.09 3.58 -23.06
C GLN A 147 4.79 4.62 -21.96
N ALA A 148 4.95 4.26 -20.68
CA ALA A 148 4.59 5.12 -19.56
C ALA A 148 5.72 6.11 -19.18
N LEU A 149 5.33 7.16 -18.43
CA LEU A 149 6.25 7.91 -17.58
C LEU A 149 5.96 7.56 -16.12
N LEU A 150 6.96 7.06 -15.41
CA LEU A 150 6.92 6.92 -13.95
C LEU A 150 7.46 8.20 -13.30
N VAL A 151 6.65 8.84 -12.46
CA VAL A 151 7.04 9.98 -11.64
C VAL A 151 7.06 9.54 -10.18
N PHE A 152 8.25 9.35 -9.62
CA PHE A 152 8.42 9.08 -8.20
C PHE A 152 8.46 10.42 -7.45
N SER A 153 7.54 10.58 -6.51
CA SER A 153 7.35 11.79 -5.72
C SER A 153 7.73 11.51 -4.28
N HIS A 154 8.84 12.10 -3.83
CA HIS A 154 9.48 11.79 -2.55
C HIS A 154 9.23 12.93 -1.55
N ASP A 155 8.89 12.63 -0.30
CA ASP A 155 8.94 13.59 0.81
C ASP A 155 10.12 13.36 1.77
N VAL A 156 11.04 12.48 1.38
CA VAL A 156 12.31 12.23 2.07
C VAL A 156 13.41 12.04 1.04
N TRP A 157 14.54 12.69 1.25
CA TRP A 157 15.78 12.42 0.54
C TRP A 157 16.47 11.23 1.19
N HIS A 158 16.51 10.09 0.49
CA HIS A 158 17.13 8.85 0.98
C HIS A 158 17.95 8.21 -0.12
N LEU A 159 19.25 8.00 0.12
CA LEU A 159 20.20 7.62 -0.93
C LEU A 159 19.83 6.28 -1.60
N ASP A 160 19.50 5.23 -0.84
CA ASP A 160 19.14 3.93 -1.41
C ASP A 160 17.81 3.93 -2.19
N ILE A 161 16.85 4.78 -1.79
CA ILE A 161 15.57 4.95 -2.50
C ILE A 161 15.83 5.67 -3.83
N ASN A 162 16.61 6.75 -3.80
CA ASN A 162 16.98 7.51 -4.99
C ASN A 162 17.79 6.63 -5.97
N TYR A 163 18.73 5.83 -5.46
CA TYR A 163 19.50 4.89 -6.28
C TYR A 163 18.62 3.79 -6.88
N LEU A 164 17.71 3.20 -6.10
CA LEU A 164 16.77 2.20 -6.60
C LEU A 164 15.91 2.75 -7.74
N VAL A 165 15.35 3.95 -7.58
CA VAL A 165 14.53 4.60 -8.62
C VAL A 165 15.37 4.93 -9.87
N GLN A 166 16.59 5.43 -9.70
CA GLN A 166 17.50 5.68 -10.83
C GLN A 166 17.99 4.40 -11.54
N SER A 167 17.90 3.23 -10.90
CA SER A 167 18.25 1.94 -11.52
C SER A 167 17.15 1.34 -12.40
N VAL A 168 15.97 1.98 -12.46
CA VAL A 168 14.86 1.57 -13.34
C VAL A 168 15.20 1.93 -14.79
N ASP A 169 15.20 0.91 -15.66
CA ASP A 169 15.65 0.99 -17.06
C ASP A 169 14.61 0.48 -18.07
N PHE A 170 13.43 0.05 -17.62
CA PHE A 170 12.37 -0.55 -18.46
C PHE A 170 11.31 0.45 -18.97
N CYS A 171 11.40 1.72 -18.58
CA CYS A 171 10.51 2.80 -19.05
C CYS A 171 11.13 4.19 -18.74
N ARG A 172 10.43 5.27 -19.08
CA ARG A 172 10.84 6.65 -18.71
C ARG A 172 10.60 6.88 -17.22
N VAL A 173 11.55 7.55 -16.56
CA VAL A 173 11.47 7.82 -15.12
C VAL A 173 11.75 9.30 -14.84
N MET A 174 11.05 9.88 -13.88
CA MET A 174 11.36 11.18 -13.28
C MET A 174 11.28 11.07 -11.77
N GLN A 175 12.14 11.81 -11.06
CA GLN A 175 12.03 12.02 -9.62
C GLN A 175 11.67 13.48 -9.34
N ILE A 176 10.70 13.69 -8.45
CA ILE A 176 10.35 15.01 -7.89
C ILE A 176 10.37 14.92 -6.37
N PHE A 177 10.82 15.98 -5.71
CA PHE A 177 11.02 15.99 -4.26
C PHE A 177 10.18 17.09 -3.61
N TYR A 178 9.29 16.74 -2.69
CA TYR A 178 8.46 17.69 -1.96
C TYR A 178 9.34 18.58 -1.07
N PRO A 179 9.42 19.91 -1.31
CA PRO A 179 10.45 20.75 -0.70
C PRO A 179 10.21 21.06 0.78
N HIS A 180 8.96 21.02 1.24
CA HIS A 180 8.59 21.39 2.61
C HIS A 180 8.29 20.15 3.47
N SER A 181 9.19 19.17 3.46
CA SER A 181 9.05 17.97 4.31
C SER A 181 9.57 18.19 5.73
N ILE A 182 9.17 17.30 6.65
CA ILE A 182 9.64 17.30 8.03
C ILE A 182 11.15 16.97 8.13
N GLN A 183 11.72 16.28 7.14
CA GLN A 183 13.18 16.03 7.07
C GLN A 183 13.94 17.34 6.81
N THR A 184 13.44 18.20 5.93
CA THR A 184 14.09 19.47 5.61
C THR A 184 13.72 20.60 6.56
N HIS A 185 12.73 20.42 7.44
CA HIS A 185 12.24 21.45 8.36
C HIS A 185 12.06 20.92 9.81
N PRO A 186 12.99 20.17 10.41
CA PRO A 186 12.73 19.43 11.66
C PRO A 186 12.29 20.31 12.84
N HIS A 187 12.75 21.56 12.90
CA HIS A 187 12.52 22.51 14.01
C HIS A 187 11.75 23.77 13.60
N THR A 188 11.18 23.79 12.39
CA THR A 188 10.45 24.94 11.83
C THR A 188 9.22 24.45 11.09
N PHE A 189 8.19 25.29 10.94
CA PHE A 189 7.03 24.91 10.13
C PHE A 189 7.47 24.63 8.66
N PRO A 190 7.04 23.54 8.01
CA PRO A 190 5.98 22.60 8.41
C PRO A 190 6.43 21.34 9.17
N GLY A 191 7.67 21.21 9.63
CA GLY A 191 7.99 20.27 10.71
C GLY A 191 7.45 20.75 12.05
N GLU A 192 8.09 20.33 13.15
CA GLU A 192 7.62 20.61 14.51
C GLU A 192 8.34 21.84 15.08
N GLY A 193 7.62 22.96 15.25
CA GLY A 193 8.21 24.17 15.81
C GLY A 193 8.37 24.06 17.33
N PRO A 194 9.47 24.58 17.94
CA PRO A 194 9.67 24.51 19.40
C PRO A 194 8.59 25.24 20.21
N ASN A 195 7.87 26.17 19.57
CA ASN A 195 6.75 26.92 20.14
C ASN A 195 5.38 26.43 19.64
N ASP A 196 5.27 25.26 18.99
CA ASP A 196 3.97 24.67 18.64
C ASP A 196 3.26 24.17 19.92
N CYS A 197 1.94 24.25 19.95
CA CYS A 197 1.16 23.79 21.10
C CYS A 197 1.17 22.25 21.20
N PRO A 198 1.45 21.67 22.39
CA PRO A 198 1.40 20.21 22.57
C PRO A 198 0.03 19.64 22.18
N ARG A 199 0.00 18.57 21.38
CA ARG A 199 -1.21 18.00 20.73
C ARG A 199 -2.47 17.99 21.62
N ASN A 200 -2.35 17.58 22.87
CA ASN A 200 -3.48 17.35 23.79
C ASN A 200 -3.67 18.44 24.88
N ILE A 201 -2.98 19.58 24.80
CA ILE A 201 -3.18 20.67 25.75
C ILE A 201 -4.57 21.30 25.58
N ARG A 202 -5.23 21.76 26.65
CA ARG A 202 -6.54 22.44 26.51
C ARG A 202 -6.36 23.83 25.91
N LYS A 203 -7.36 24.31 25.15
CA LYS A 203 -7.30 25.62 24.47
C LYS A 203 -6.99 26.79 25.40
N GLU A 204 -7.61 26.84 26.57
CA GLU A 204 -7.35 27.88 27.59
C GLU A 204 -5.88 27.86 28.06
N GLN A 205 -5.34 26.66 28.31
CA GLN A 205 -3.94 26.47 28.70
C GLN A 205 -2.98 26.84 27.56
N ALA A 206 -3.32 26.51 26.31
CA ALA A 206 -2.55 26.90 25.12
C ALA A 206 -2.48 28.43 24.96
N LEU A 207 -3.60 29.13 25.17
CA LEU A 207 -3.68 30.59 25.10
C LEU A 207 -2.86 31.24 26.23
N ASN A 208 -2.87 30.67 27.43
CA ASN A 208 -2.03 31.12 28.55
C ASN A 208 -0.54 30.87 28.30
N LEU A 209 -0.18 29.73 27.70
CA LEU A 209 1.17 29.37 27.26
C LEU A 209 1.66 30.24 26.08
N LYS A 210 0.73 30.86 25.33
CA LYS A 210 0.98 31.67 24.13
C LYS A 210 1.74 30.91 23.02
N CYS A 211 1.55 29.60 22.93
CA CYS A 211 2.11 28.78 21.86
C CYS A 211 1.49 29.13 20.50
N THR A 212 2.28 28.95 19.43
CA THR A 212 2.10 29.54 18.09
C THR A 212 0.69 29.37 17.53
N ASN A 213 0.15 28.15 17.61
CA ASN A 213 -1.13 27.77 17.03
C ASN A 213 -2.28 27.72 18.06
N ALA A 214 -2.13 28.30 19.25
CA ALA A 214 -3.10 28.20 20.36
C ALA A 214 -4.55 28.56 20.02
N LYS A 215 -4.76 29.48 19.06
CA LYS A 215 -6.09 29.89 18.59
C LYS A 215 -6.77 28.85 17.68
N HIS A 216 -5.99 27.94 17.07
CA HIS A 216 -6.35 27.08 15.93
C HIS A 216 -6.17 25.57 16.21
N PRO A 217 -6.84 24.99 17.24
CA PRO A 217 -6.96 23.54 17.35
C PRO A 217 -7.92 22.98 16.28
N ASP A 218 -7.86 21.67 16.07
CA ASP A 218 -8.79 20.91 15.23
C ASP A 218 -10.22 20.83 15.81
N LEU A 219 -11.14 20.27 15.02
CA LEU A 219 -12.55 20.08 15.32
C LEU A 219 -12.84 19.11 16.48
N TYR A 220 -11.81 18.49 17.06
CA TYR A 220 -11.85 17.69 18.29
C TYR A 220 -11.08 18.34 19.46
N GLY A 221 -10.46 19.51 19.25
CA GLY A 221 -9.71 20.26 20.25
C GLY A 221 -8.22 19.92 20.35
N HIS A 222 -7.67 19.17 19.40
CA HIS A 222 -6.24 18.83 19.38
C HIS A 222 -5.42 19.81 18.53
N TYR A 223 -4.14 19.95 18.86
CA TYR A 223 -3.18 20.70 18.05
C TYR A 223 -2.45 19.83 17.04
N ARG A 224 -1.84 20.51 16.07
CA ARG A 224 -1.09 19.96 14.94
C ARG A 224 0.02 18.98 15.36
N GLU A 225 0.21 17.93 14.58
CA GLU A 225 1.43 17.11 14.57
C GLU A 225 1.96 17.00 13.12
N ALA A 226 3.19 17.45 12.89
CA ALA A 226 3.77 17.58 11.55
C ALA A 226 3.76 16.27 10.73
N LYS A 227 4.05 15.15 11.39
CA LYS A 227 4.06 13.80 10.78
C LYS A 227 2.71 13.37 10.19
N PHE A 228 1.60 13.95 10.66
CA PHE A 228 0.26 13.64 10.17
C PHE A 228 -0.16 14.58 9.04
N THR A 229 0.33 15.82 9.01
CA THR A 229 -0.01 16.79 7.95
C THR A 229 0.79 16.58 6.67
N GLN A 230 2.02 16.05 6.75
CA GLN A 230 2.89 15.88 5.57
C GLN A 230 2.21 15.11 4.42
N THR A 231 1.45 14.05 4.70
CA THR A 231 0.86 13.20 3.65
C THR A 231 -0.13 13.96 2.76
N LYS A 232 -0.99 14.82 3.33
CA LYS A 232 -1.96 15.63 2.56
C LYS A 232 -1.29 16.78 1.81
N HIS A 233 -0.29 17.42 2.44
CA HIS A 233 0.57 18.41 1.78
C HIS A 233 1.28 17.83 0.55
N HIS A 234 2.03 16.74 0.73
CA HIS A 234 2.73 16.05 -0.34
C HIS A 234 1.77 15.59 -1.43
N TRP A 235 0.58 15.08 -1.07
CA TRP A 235 -0.41 14.66 -2.05
C TRP A 235 -0.91 15.82 -2.92
N TRP A 236 -1.23 16.97 -2.31
CA TRP A 236 -1.68 18.15 -3.04
C TRP A 236 -0.56 18.76 -3.89
N TRP A 237 0.63 18.92 -3.31
CA TRP A 237 1.82 19.41 -4.00
C TRP A 237 2.12 18.60 -5.27
N LYS A 238 2.22 17.27 -5.16
CA LYS A 238 2.63 16.43 -6.30
C LYS A 238 1.61 16.46 -7.44
N ALA A 239 0.32 16.59 -7.12
CA ALA A 239 -0.72 16.74 -8.14
C ALA A 239 -0.58 18.08 -8.89
N ASN A 240 -0.41 19.19 -8.18
CA ASN A 240 -0.12 20.50 -8.80
C ASN A 240 1.18 20.46 -9.62
N ARG A 241 2.25 19.86 -9.09
CA ARG A 241 3.54 19.71 -9.78
C ARG A 241 3.37 18.96 -11.10
N VAL A 242 2.76 17.77 -11.06
CA VAL A 242 2.62 16.88 -12.23
C VAL A 242 1.67 17.42 -13.28
N PHE A 243 0.55 18.05 -12.90
CA PHE A 243 -0.36 18.61 -13.90
C PHE A 243 0.12 19.96 -14.44
N ASP A 244 0.52 20.90 -13.59
CA ASP A 244 0.56 22.31 -14.02
C ASP A 244 1.99 22.89 -14.11
N GLN A 245 3.00 22.17 -13.62
CA GLN A 245 4.36 22.73 -13.46
C GLN A 245 5.48 21.90 -14.13
N LEU A 246 5.24 20.65 -14.52
CA LEU A 246 6.23 19.83 -15.24
C LEU A 246 6.22 20.12 -16.75
N SER A 247 7.40 20.34 -17.32
CA SER A 247 7.59 20.65 -18.76
C SER A 247 7.06 19.52 -19.65
N VAL A 248 7.45 18.27 -19.35
CA VAL A 248 7.08 17.06 -20.10
C VAL A 248 5.57 16.77 -20.10
N THR A 249 4.82 17.29 -19.11
CA THR A 249 3.38 17.04 -18.97
C THR A 249 2.51 18.20 -19.47
N ARG A 250 3.09 19.35 -19.82
CA ARG A 250 2.38 20.62 -20.06
C ARG A 250 1.16 20.51 -20.97
N ASN A 251 1.30 19.79 -22.09
CA ASN A 251 0.23 19.57 -23.08
C ASN A 251 -0.36 18.14 -23.04
N HIS A 252 -0.09 17.39 -21.96
CA HIS A 252 -0.57 16.02 -21.79
C HIS A 252 -2.09 15.98 -21.55
N THR A 253 -2.75 15.03 -22.22
CA THR A 253 -4.21 14.84 -22.24
C THR A 253 -4.64 13.47 -21.71
N GLY A 254 -3.71 12.52 -21.59
CA GLY A 254 -3.94 11.17 -21.11
C GLY A 254 -4.31 11.07 -19.62
N MET A 255 -4.39 9.83 -19.14
CA MET A 255 -4.69 9.54 -17.75
C MET A 255 -3.45 9.64 -16.87
N VAL A 256 -3.57 10.31 -15.72
CA VAL A 256 -2.57 10.29 -14.64
C VAL A 256 -3.08 9.35 -13.55
N LEU A 257 -2.34 8.26 -13.31
CA LEU A 257 -2.61 7.23 -12.30
C LEU A 257 -1.79 7.52 -11.04
N PHE A 258 -2.45 7.56 -9.88
CA PHE A 258 -1.81 7.75 -8.58
C PHE A 258 -1.64 6.40 -7.86
N LEU A 259 -0.41 6.13 -7.43
CA LEU A 259 -0.02 4.98 -6.61
C LEU A 259 0.76 5.45 -5.38
N GLU A 260 0.95 4.53 -4.42
CA GLU A 260 1.77 4.70 -3.23
C GLU A 260 2.81 3.57 -3.22
N GLU A 261 3.94 3.75 -2.54
CA GLU A 261 5.08 2.82 -2.52
C GLU A 261 4.73 1.38 -2.08
N ASP A 262 3.60 1.16 -1.40
CA ASP A 262 3.07 -0.13 -0.95
C ASP A 262 1.87 -0.64 -1.73
N HIS A 263 1.73 -0.18 -2.97
CA HIS A 263 0.94 -0.85 -3.99
C HIS A 263 1.74 -1.95 -4.72
N TYR A 264 1.01 -2.92 -5.27
CA TYR A 264 1.48 -3.92 -6.22
C TYR A 264 0.50 -3.94 -7.40
N VAL A 265 0.99 -4.02 -8.64
CA VAL A 265 0.14 -3.99 -9.85
C VAL A 265 0.04 -5.36 -10.53
N ALA A 266 -1.09 -5.61 -11.20
CA ALA A 266 -1.28 -6.79 -12.06
C ALA A 266 -0.67 -6.56 -13.46
N GLU A 267 -0.28 -7.63 -14.15
CA GLU A 267 0.36 -7.57 -15.48
C GLU A 267 -0.46 -6.80 -16.54
N ASP A 268 -1.80 -6.77 -16.41
CA ASP A 268 -2.73 -6.14 -17.34
C ASP A 268 -3.24 -4.75 -16.91
N PHE A 269 -2.68 -4.14 -15.86
CA PHE A 269 -3.27 -2.93 -15.27
C PHE A 269 -3.38 -1.75 -16.25
N LEU A 270 -2.39 -1.55 -17.13
CA LEU A 270 -2.42 -0.51 -18.18
C LEU A 270 -3.44 -0.82 -19.28
N HIS A 271 -3.55 -2.09 -19.68
CA HIS A 271 -4.57 -2.55 -20.63
C HIS A 271 -5.98 -2.28 -20.07
N VAL A 272 -6.22 -2.66 -18.81
CA VAL A 272 -7.49 -2.41 -18.12
C VAL A 272 -7.76 -0.91 -17.95
N LEU A 273 -6.75 -0.10 -17.61
CA LEU A 273 -6.89 1.36 -17.49
C LEU A 273 -7.35 2.01 -18.80
N ARG A 274 -6.69 1.69 -19.93
CA ARG A 274 -7.08 2.17 -21.27
C ARG A 274 -8.47 1.68 -21.66
N LEU A 275 -8.83 0.45 -21.30
CA LEU A 275 -10.15 -0.11 -21.57
C LEU A 275 -11.24 0.61 -20.76
N MET A 276 -11.01 0.86 -19.47
CA MET A 276 -11.91 1.65 -18.61
C MET A 276 -12.10 3.08 -19.13
N GLU A 277 -11.04 3.73 -19.62
CA GLU A 277 -11.12 5.06 -20.22
C GLU A 277 -12.02 5.06 -21.47
N ARG A 278 -11.82 4.10 -22.38
CA ARG A 278 -12.67 3.90 -23.56
C ARG A 278 -14.12 3.60 -23.16
N THR A 279 -14.35 2.74 -22.17
CA THR A 279 -15.70 2.42 -21.66
C THR A 279 -16.37 3.62 -20.99
N CYS A 280 -15.62 4.53 -20.35
CA CYS A 280 -16.19 5.81 -19.88
C CYS A 280 -16.68 6.65 -21.05
N LYS A 281 -15.82 6.89 -22.05
CA LYS A 281 -16.15 7.72 -23.23
C LYS A 281 -17.38 7.20 -24.00
N LEU A 282 -17.58 5.89 -24.05
CA LEU A 282 -18.69 5.26 -24.79
C LEU A 282 -19.96 5.03 -23.97
N SER A 283 -19.84 4.67 -22.69
CA SER A 283 -20.96 4.12 -21.89
C SER A 283 -21.21 4.83 -20.55
N CYS A 284 -20.41 5.83 -20.21
CA CYS A 284 -20.56 6.63 -19.00
C CYS A 284 -19.93 8.03 -19.16
N GLU A 285 -20.60 8.92 -19.91
CA GLU A 285 -20.14 10.30 -20.16
C GLU A 285 -19.81 11.07 -18.87
N ARG A 286 -20.51 10.74 -17.79
CA ARG A 286 -20.33 11.35 -16.47
C ARG A 286 -19.21 10.74 -15.62
N CYS A 287 -18.61 9.61 -16.02
CA CYS A 287 -17.48 9.01 -15.32
C CYS A 287 -16.21 9.84 -15.58
N ASN A 288 -15.53 10.25 -14.51
CA ASN A 288 -14.40 11.18 -14.60
C ASN A 288 -13.22 10.84 -13.67
N VAL A 289 -13.34 9.75 -12.93
CA VAL A 289 -12.27 9.09 -12.16
C VAL A 289 -12.32 7.59 -12.44
N LEU A 290 -11.17 6.96 -12.60
CA LEU A 290 -11.03 5.50 -12.68
C LEU A 290 -10.36 5.00 -11.40
N SER A 291 -10.67 3.77 -10.98
CA SER A 291 -10.02 3.11 -9.84
C SER A 291 -9.74 1.65 -10.17
N LEU A 292 -8.46 1.28 -10.14
CA LEU A 292 -7.99 -0.06 -10.47
C LEU A 292 -8.04 -1.03 -9.27
N GLY A 293 -8.33 -0.57 -8.06
CA GLY A 293 -8.40 -1.43 -6.87
C GLY A 293 -9.32 -0.89 -5.78
N THR A 294 -9.82 -1.81 -4.94
CA THR A 294 -10.57 -1.49 -3.71
C THR A 294 -10.04 -2.35 -2.58
N TYR A 295 -9.94 -1.80 -1.36
CA TYR A 295 -9.60 -2.59 -0.19
C TYR A 295 -10.62 -3.73 -0.01
N LEU A 296 -10.12 -4.94 0.26
CA LEU A 296 -10.94 -6.16 0.36
C LEU A 296 -11.95 -6.12 1.50
N LYS A 297 -11.72 -5.27 2.52
CA LYS A 297 -12.67 -5.01 3.61
C LYS A 297 -13.82 -4.09 3.21
N THR A 298 -13.58 -3.13 2.32
CA THR A 298 -14.57 -2.09 2.00
C THR A 298 -15.66 -2.61 1.08
N TYR A 299 -15.33 -3.60 0.24
CA TYR A 299 -16.29 -4.24 -0.62
C TYR A 299 -17.04 -5.34 0.13
N ASN A 300 -18.37 -5.22 0.21
CA ASN A 300 -19.20 -6.11 1.00
C ASN A 300 -19.52 -7.41 0.25
N TYR A 301 -18.47 -8.15 -0.20
CA TYR A 301 -18.57 -9.32 -1.07
C TYR A 301 -19.54 -10.39 -0.55
N PHE A 302 -19.65 -10.55 0.77
CA PHE A 302 -20.61 -11.45 1.40
C PHE A 302 -22.07 -11.13 1.05
N THR A 303 -22.44 -9.86 0.83
CA THR A 303 -23.83 -9.48 0.51
C THR A 303 -24.26 -9.79 -0.92
N ASP A 304 -23.33 -9.81 -1.88
CA ASP A 304 -23.61 -10.27 -3.24
C ASP A 304 -23.62 -11.81 -3.31
N PHE A 305 -22.76 -12.49 -2.51
CA PHE A 305 -22.72 -13.95 -2.46
C PHE A 305 -23.94 -14.54 -1.75
N SER A 306 -24.35 -13.98 -0.60
CA SER A 306 -25.53 -14.46 0.13
C SER A 306 -26.82 -14.23 -0.65
N ARG A 307 -26.98 -13.07 -1.30
CA ARG A 307 -28.15 -12.77 -2.16
C ARG A 307 -28.32 -13.73 -3.33
N LYS A 308 -27.26 -14.36 -3.81
CA LYS A 308 -27.32 -15.30 -4.94
C LYS A 308 -27.48 -16.77 -4.55
N PHE A 309 -27.20 -17.14 -3.30
CA PHE A 309 -27.21 -18.53 -2.86
C PHE A 309 -28.18 -18.85 -1.72
N LEU A 310 -28.65 -17.85 -0.98
CA LEU A 310 -29.55 -18.04 0.17
C LEU A 310 -30.63 -16.95 0.21
N GLY A 311 -31.80 -17.27 -0.35
CA GLY A 311 -33.07 -16.62 0.04
C GLY A 311 -33.51 -17.11 1.42
N VAL A 312 -32.68 -16.91 2.45
CA VAL A 312 -32.87 -17.46 3.80
C VAL A 312 -32.70 -16.39 4.86
N ASP A 313 -33.53 -16.48 5.91
CA ASP A 313 -33.74 -15.44 6.91
C ASP A 313 -32.49 -15.09 7.74
N SER A 314 -32.43 -13.83 8.17
CA SER A 314 -31.39 -13.17 8.95
C SER A 314 -31.04 -13.85 10.29
N ALA A 315 -31.92 -14.72 10.79
CA ALA A 315 -31.70 -15.50 12.00
C ALA A 315 -30.60 -16.57 11.80
N LEU A 316 -30.69 -17.36 10.73
CA LEU A 316 -29.75 -18.45 10.44
C LEU A 316 -28.32 -17.92 10.20
N GLN A 317 -28.20 -16.73 9.60
CA GLN A 317 -26.93 -16.04 9.40
C GLN A 317 -26.22 -15.70 10.73
N LYS A 318 -26.97 -15.29 11.77
CA LYS A 318 -26.42 -15.03 13.11
C LYS A 318 -25.96 -16.30 13.82
N GLU A 319 -26.62 -17.42 13.55
CA GLU A 319 -26.31 -18.70 14.16
C GLU A 319 -25.06 -19.34 13.55
N LEU A 320 -24.91 -19.29 12.22
CA LEU A 320 -23.70 -19.72 11.52
C LEU A 320 -22.46 -18.93 11.98
N LEU A 321 -22.60 -17.61 12.16
CA LEU A 321 -21.56 -16.72 12.71
C LEU A 321 -21.19 -17.06 14.17
N ARG A 322 -22.13 -17.56 14.97
CA ARG A 322 -21.87 -18.07 16.32
C ARG A 322 -21.15 -19.43 16.29
N GLY A 323 -21.46 -20.29 15.33
CA GLY A 323 -20.76 -21.57 15.12
C GLY A 323 -19.29 -21.38 14.78
N LEU A 324 -18.98 -20.54 13.78
CA LEU A 324 -17.61 -20.26 13.35
C LEU A 324 -16.74 -19.67 14.47
N LYS A 325 -17.28 -18.74 15.28
CA LYS A 325 -16.58 -18.21 16.46
C LYS A 325 -16.25 -19.27 17.53
N ARG A 326 -17.05 -20.33 17.67
CA ARG A 326 -16.74 -21.45 18.59
C ARG A 326 -15.60 -22.31 18.05
N GLN A 327 -15.51 -22.48 16.73
CA GLN A 327 -14.37 -23.18 16.11
C GLN A 327 -13.06 -22.40 16.25
N GLU A 328 -13.06 -21.07 16.08
CA GLU A 328 -11.86 -20.24 16.34
C GLU A 328 -11.35 -20.39 17.78
N ALA A 329 -12.26 -20.36 18.77
CA ALA A 329 -11.89 -20.56 20.17
C ALA A 329 -11.27 -21.95 20.44
N ALA A 330 -11.84 -23.00 19.84
CA ALA A 330 -11.31 -24.36 19.97
C ALA A 330 -9.94 -24.56 19.28
N MET A 331 -9.68 -23.86 18.16
CA MET A 331 -8.37 -23.89 17.50
C MET A 331 -7.30 -23.13 18.30
N ALA A 332 -7.64 -21.95 18.84
CA ALA A 332 -6.73 -21.18 19.69
C ALA A 332 -6.30 -21.98 20.94
N GLN A 333 -7.22 -22.76 21.53
CA GLN A 333 -6.93 -23.58 22.70
C GLN A 333 -6.02 -24.79 22.38
N ARG A 334 -6.05 -25.32 21.15
CA ARG A 334 -5.09 -26.36 20.70
C ARG A 334 -3.67 -25.82 20.50
N GLN A 335 -3.52 -24.53 20.19
CA GLN A 335 -2.19 -23.93 19.94
C GLN A 335 -1.36 -23.70 21.21
N GLN A 336 -1.96 -23.67 22.41
CA GLN A 336 -1.22 -23.56 23.67
C GLN A 336 -0.74 -24.90 24.26
N ILE A 337 -1.24 -26.03 23.78
CA ILE A 337 -0.91 -27.36 24.34
C ILE A 337 0.30 -28.00 23.63
N GLY A 338 0.72 -27.47 22.47
CA GLY A 338 1.78 -28.04 21.63
C GLY A 338 3.22 -27.68 22.00
N ASN A 339 3.48 -26.91 23.08
CA ASN A 339 4.77 -26.25 23.30
C ASN A 339 5.48 -26.70 24.59
N GLY A 340 5.48 -28.00 24.88
CA GLY A 340 6.01 -28.55 26.13
C GLY A 340 6.40 -30.03 26.09
N PHE A 341 7.36 -30.41 25.22
CA PHE A 341 8.13 -31.66 25.34
C PHE A 341 9.49 -31.49 24.63
N GLY A 342 10.60 -31.65 25.35
CA GLY A 342 11.95 -31.55 24.76
C GLY A 342 13.02 -30.98 25.70
N GLY A 343 13.26 -31.65 26.84
CA GLY A 343 14.40 -31.37 27.73
C GLY A 343 14.94 -32.69 28.27
N ILE A 344 16.19 -33.01 27.96
CA ILE A 344 16.85 -34.28 28.29
C ILE A 344 17.52 -34.18 29.66
N ASP A 345 17.45 -35.26 30.44
CA ASP A 345 18.05 -35.37 31.76
C ASP A 345 19.59 -35.23 31.77
N THR A 346 20.11 -34.43 32.71
CA THR A 346 21.43 -34.66 33.32
C THR A 346 21.33 -34.48 34.84
N VAL A 347 21.63 -35.55 35.57
CA VAL A 347 21.60 -35.60 37.04
C VAL A 347 22.97 -35.21 37.60
N THR A 348 23.02 -34.28 38.57
CA THR A 348 24.08 -34.23 39.59
C THR A 348 23.69 -33.38 40.83
N GLY A 349 23.51 -34.06 41.97
CA GLY A 349 24.00 -33.71 43.32
C GLY A 349 23.73 -32.36 44.01
N GLY A 350 23.23 -32.43 45.25
CA GLY A 350 23.85 -31.72 46.39
C GLY A 350 23.04 -30.63 47.12
N ASP A 351 22.52 -30.99 48.30
CA ASP A 351 22.38 -30.23 49.57
C ASP A 351 22.27 -28.68 49.62
N GLY A 352 21.38 -28.16 50.48
CA GLY A 352 21.52 -26.79 51.03
C GLY A 352 20.29 -26.09 51.65
N ASN A 353 20.11 -26.25 52.97
CA ASN A 353 19.21 -25.54 53.91
C ASN A 353 18.77 -24.07 53.63
N GLY A 354 17.58 -23.70 54.15
CA GLY A 354 17.22 -22.32 54.55
C GLY A 354 15.74 -21.90 54.30
N ILE A 355 14.76 -22.30 55.13
CA ILE A 355 14.26 -21.62 56.35
C ILE A 355 13.42 -20.34 56.11
N ASN A 356 12.09 -20.49 56.31
CA ASN A 356 11.09 -19.58 56.95
C ASN A 356 10.83 -18.15 56.36
N ASN A 357 9.64 -17.52 56.47
CA ASN A 357 8.38 -17.90 57.15
C ASN A 357 7.13 -17.16 56.59
N ALA A 358 5.93 -17.70 56.91
CA ALA A 358 4.60 -17.09 57.16
C ALA A 358 4.10 -15.82 56.38
N GLY A 359 2.79 -15.66 56.08
CA GLY A 359 1.57 -16.41 56.44
C GLY A 359 0.35 -15.89 55.60
N SER A 360 -0.70 -16.67 55.31
CA SER A 360 -1.92 -16.95 56.14
C SER A 360 -2.65 -15.67 56.63
N ASN A 361 -3.98 -15.54 56.76
CA ASN A 361 -5.19 -16.40 56.62
C ASN A 361 -6.44 -15.45 56.52
N ALA A 362 -7.71 -15.80 56.22
CA ALA A 362 -8.44 -17.01 55.77
C ALA A 362 -9.82 -16.58 55.15
N ALA A 363 -10.88 -17.40 55.22
CA ALA A 363 -12.26 -17.14 54.74
C ALA A 363 -13.32 -17.17 55.88
N VAL A 364 -14.60 -16.83 55.58
CA VAL A 364 -15.91 -17.19 56.21
C VAL A 364 -17.00 -16.30 55.56
N ILE A 365 -17.97 -16.78 54.74
CA ILE A 365 -19.28 -17.45 55.01
C ILE A 365 -20.31 -16.62 55.84
N GLY A 366 -21.50 -16.36 55.27
CA GLY A 366 -22.68 -15.82 55.97
C GLY A 366 -23.87 -15.57 55.02
N ASN A 367 -25.12 -15.84 55.44
CA ASN A 367 -26.32 -15.92 54.59
C ASN A 367 -27.49 -15.06 55.17
N GLY A 368 -28.45 -14.60 54.37
CA GLY A 368 -29.65 -13.88 54.88
C GLY A 368 -30.51 -13.16 53.82
N SER A 369 -31.84 -13.14 54.01
CA SER A 369 -32.84 -12.64 53.04
C SER A 369 -34.00 -11.86 53.72
N THR A 370 -35.00 -11.38 52.94
CA THR A 370 -36.14 -10.47 53.28
C THR A 370 -35.79 -8.96 53.34
N GLY A 371 -36.66 -7.98 52.99
CA GLY A 371 -37.94 -8.01 52.25
C GLY A 371 -38.73 -6.67 52.32
N GLY A 372 -39.24 -6.16 51.18
CA GLY A 372 -40.41 -5.24 51.08
C GLY A 372 -40.24 -3.70 51.28
N GLY A 373 -41.01 -2.90 50.50
CA GLY A 373 -41.50 -1.56 50.87
C GLY A 373 -40.99 -0.34 50.06
N GLY A 374 -41.87 0.35 49.32
CA GLY A 374 -41.54 1.45 48.39
C GLY A 374 -41.31 2.87 48.97
N GLY A 375 -40.92 3.83 48.12
CA GLY A 375 -40.71 5.23 48.51
C GLY A 375 -40.15 6.16 47.42
N VAL A 376 -40.91 7.20 47.07
CA VAL A 376 -40.75 8.23 46.02
C VAL A 376 -39.47 9.10 46.05
N ARG A 377 -38.91 9.37 44.85
CA ARG A 377 -38.05 10.51 44.37
C ARG A 377 -36.99 11.14 45.30
N GLY A 378 -35.74 11.12 44.83
CA GLY A 378 -34.68 12.09 45.15
C GLY A 378 -33.74 12.30 43.96
N ILE A 379 -33.37 13.55 43.65
CA ILE A 379 -32.49 13.89 42.52
C ILE A 379 -31.02 13.76 42.97
N GLY A 380 -30.20 13.02 42.22
CA GLY A 380 -28.76 12.89 42.46
C GLY A 380 -28.00 12.62 41.17
N VAL A 381 -27.26 13.62 40.68
CA VAL A 381 -26.46 13.53 39.44
C VAL A 381 -25.06 13.02 39.78
N SER A 382 -24.74 11.78 39.37
CA SER A 382 -23.38 11.23 39.47
C SER A 382 -23.05 10.23 38.36
N GLY A 383 -22.07 10.56 37.52
CA GLY A 383 -21.17 9.59 36.86
C GLY A 383 -21.74 8.48 35.97
N VAL A 384 -22.19 8.81 34.74
CA VAL A 384 -22.27 7.80 33.67
C VAL A 384 -20.90 7.62 33.02
N SER A 385 -20.28 6.46 33.23
CA SER A 385 -18.99 6.10 32.66
C SER A 385 -19.05 5.97 31.13
N SER A 386 -18.00 6.46 30.45
CA SER A 386 -17.91 6.50 28.99
C SER A 386 -17.64 5.13 28.37
N THR A 387 -18.65 4.52 27.75
CA THR A 387 -18.51 3.22 27.04
C THR A 387 -19.02 3.24 25.58
N TYR A 388 -19.13 4.42 24.96
CA TYR A 388 -19.57 4.58 23.56
C TYR A 388 -18.58 5.33 22.64
N TYR A 389 -17.28 5.16 22.86
CA TYR A 389 -16.21 5.69 21.98
C TYR A 389 -15.10 4.67 21.65
N GLN A 390 -15.46 3.50 21.13
CA GLN A 390 -14.56 2.67 20.33
C GLN A 390 -15.30 2.04 19.14
N ASN A 391 -15.04 2.54 17.91
CA ASN A 391 -15.03 1.81 16.63
C ASN A 391 -15.02 2.79 15.42
N ALA A 392 -13.98 3.63 15.33
CA ALA A 392 -13.73 4.47 14.15
C ALA A 392 -12.25 4.61 13.74
N ASN A 393 -11.30 4.38 14.66
CA ASN A 393 -9.88 4.74 14.48
C ASN A 393 -8.98 3.60 13.96
N THR A 394 -9.52 2.65 13.20
CA THR A 394 -8.72 1.54 12.67
C THR A 394 -9.19 1.08 11.28
N MET A 395 -8.48 1.52 10.22
CA MET A 395 -8.26 0.67 9.04
C MET A 395 -7.31 -0.46 9.43
N GLN A 396 -7.78 -1.37 10.28
CA GLN A 396 -7.06 -2.59 10.65
C GLN A 396 -6.77 -3.42 9.40
N THR A 397 -5.65 -4.12 9.40
CA THR A 397 -5.22 -5.08 8.38
C THR A 397 -6.36 -5.99 7.90
N ALA A 398 -6.39 -6.26 6.59
CA ALA A 398 -7.22 -7.32 6.02
C ALA A 398 -6.90 -8.64 6.75
N PRO A 399 -7.86 -9.25 7.48
CA PRO A 399 -7.63 -10.55 8.10
C PRO A 399 -7.28 -11.58 7.01
N GLY A 400 -6.50 -12.60 7.33
CA GLY A 400 -5.92 -13.51 6.33
C GLY A 400 -6.92 -14.12 5.34
N TRP A 401 -8.17 -14.31 5.76
CA TRP A 401 -9.27 -14.82 4.92
C TRP A 401 -9.68 -13.87 3.79
N ALA A 402 -9.43 -12.56 3.88
CA ALA A 402 -9.80 -11.61 2.82
C ALA A 402 -9.08 -11.93 1.49
N PHE A 403 -7.85 -12.45 1.56
CA PHE A 403 -7.09 -12.93 0.40
C PHE A 403 -7.63 -14.26 -0.17
N GLN A 404 -8.42 -15.03 0.59
CA GLN A 404 -9.08 -16.24 0.09
C GLN A 404 -10.28 -15.90 -0.82
N LEU A 405 -10.85 -14.69 -0.69
CA LEU A 405 -11.91 -14.20 -1.58
C LEU A 405 -11.37 -13.67 -2.92
N LEU A 406 -10.11 -13.23 -2.98
CA LEU A 406 -9.50 -12.64 -4.18
C LEU A 406 -9.65 -13.49 -5.47
N PRO A 407 -9.37 -14.80 -5.49
CA PRO A 407 -9.54 -15.62 -6.70
C PRO A 407 -10.99 -15.61 -7.21
N SER A 408 -11.97 -15.61 -6.31
CA SER A 408 -13.40 -15.56 -6.68
C SER A 408 -13.82 -14.23 -7.33
N LEU A 409 -13.08 -13.14 -7.07
CA LEU A 409 -13.35 -11.84 -7.71
C LEU A 409 -13.01 -11.87 -9.19
N TYR A 410 -12.03 -12.67 -9.58
CA TYR A 410 -11.63 -12.83 -10.97
C TYR A 410 -12.67 -13.60 -11.81
N ASN A 411 -13.66 -14.26 -11.21
CA ASN A 411 -14.89 -14.67 -11.90
C ASN A 411 -15.71 -13.47 -12.43
N HIS A 412 -15.38 -12.25 -12.00
CA HIS A 412 -15.98 -10.98 -12.41
C HIS A 412 -14.94 -10.02 -13.01
N TYR A 413 -13.86 -10.55 -13.60
CA TYR A 413 -12.76 -9.81 -14.21
C TYR A 413 -13.16 -8.74 -15.24
N GLN A 414 -14.23 -8.99 -16.02
CA GLN A 414 -14.76 -8.03 -16.99
C GLN A 414 -15.71 -6.98 -16.39
N LYS A 415 -16.03 -7.05 -15.09
CA LYS A 415 -17.05 -6.18 -14.48
C LYS A 415 -16.42 -4.97 -13.80
N ALA A 416 -16.87 -3.79 -14.22
CA ALA A 416 -16.65 -2.55 -13.49
C ALA A 416 -17.96 -2.11 -12.81
N GLU A 417 -17.84 -1.35 -11.73
CA GLU A 417 -18.94 -0.74 -11.00
C GLU A 417 -18.82 0.78 -11.09
N VAL A 418 -19.94 1.48 -11.28
CA VAL A 418 -19.94 2.95 -11.31
C VAL A 418 -20.65 3.53 -10.10
N THR A 419 -19.93 4.34 -9.33
CA THR A 419 -20.41 4.98 -8.08
C THR A 419 -19.82 6.37 -7.89
N PRO A 420 -20.43 7.27 -7.10
CA PRO A 420 -19.76 8.47 -6.60
C PRO A 420 -18.43 8.13 -5.90
N TRP A 421 -17.50 9.09 -5.85
CA TRP A 421 -16.25 8.89 -5.12
C TRP A 421 -16.50 8.54 -3.64
N ILE A 422 -15.83 7.49 -3.16
CA ILE A 422 -15.86 7.01 -1.77
C ILE A 422 -14.41 6.76 -1.37
N SER A 423 -13.93 7.54 -0.39
CA SER A 423 -12.56 7.54 0.13
C SER A 423 -12.02 6.13 0.35
N SER A 424 -12.68 5.37 1.23
CA SER A 424 -12.28 4.02 1.65
C SER A 424 -12.35 2.93 0.57
N LYS A 425 -12.88 3.24 -0.62
CA LYS A 425 -13.14 2.27 -1.70
C LYS A 425 -12.28 2.54 -2.93
N HIS A 426 -12.00 3.80 -3.27
CA HIS A 426 -11.47 4.21 -4.57
C HIS A 426 -10.06 4.84 -4.55
N ASN A 427 -9.48 5.04 -3.36
CA ASN A 427 -8.16 5.65 -3.17
C ASN A 427 -6.99 4.82 -3.72
N MET A 428 -7.14 3.50 -3.90
CA MET A 428 -6.11 2.64 -4.50
C MET A 428 -6.16 2.65 -6.03
N GLY A 429 -5.05 3.02 -6.67
CA GLY A 429 -4.95 3.03 -8.14
C GLY A 429 -5.96 3.99 -8.78
N MET A 430 -6.14 5.17 -8.19
CA MET A 430 -7.01 6.22 -8.72
C MET A 430 -6.35 6.87 -9.94
N ALA A 431 -7.08 7.01 -11.04
CA ALA A 431 -6.63 7.79 -12.19
C ALA A 431 -7.65 8.84 -12.62
N PHE A 432 -7.17 10.00 -13.04
CA PHE A 432 -7.96 11.04 -13.71
C PHE A 432 -7.10 11.86 -14.66
N ASN A 433 -7.72 12.61 -15.58
CA ASN A 433 -7.01 13.43 -16.57
C ASN A 433 -7.03 14.93 -16.21
N ARG A 434 -6.36 15.72 -17.05
CA ARG A 434 -6.25 17.19 -16.92
C ARG A 434 -7.61 17.91 -16.83
N VAL A 435 -8.66 17.39 -17.47
CA VAL A 435 -10.01 17.98 -17.43
C VAL A 435 -10.65 17.80 -16.05
N THR A 436 -10.46 16.65 -15.41
CA THR A 436 -10.88 16.43 -14.02
C THR A 436 -10.03 17.25 -13.05
N TRP A 437 -8.70 17.28 -13.23
CA TRP A 437 -7.79 18.08 -12.40
C TRP A 437 -8.15 19.58 -12.42
N ASN A 438 -8.43 20.15 -13.59
CA ASN A 438 -8.86 21.54 -13.74
C ASN A 438 -10.16 21.89 -12.99
N LYS A 439 -10.99 20.90 -12.63
CA LYS A 439 -12.16 21.09 -11.75
C LYS A 439 -11.78 20.94 -10.28
N LEU A 440 -10.87 20.02 -9.95
CA LEU A 440 -10.36 19.80 -8.59
C LEU A 440 -9.55 20.99 -8.07
N ARG A 441 -8.63 21.54 -8.86
CA ARG A 441 -7.78 22.68 -8.45
C ARG A 441 -8.58 23.95 -8.12
N LYS A 442 -9.78 24.11 -8.71
CA LYS A 442 -10.71 25.22 -8.40
C LYS A 442 -11.37 25.09 -7.01
N CYS A 443 -11.26 23.92 -6.38
CA CYS A 443 -11.73 23.66 -5.02
C CYS A 443 -10.60 23.66 -3.98
N VAL A 444 -9.44 24.24 -4.32
CA VAL A 444 -8.26 24.29 -3.43
C VAL A 444 -8.57 24.96 -2.09
N ALA A 445 -9.37 26.04 -2.10
CA ALA A 445 -9.81 26.72 -0.88
C ALA A 445 -10.47 25.73 0.09
N GLN A 446 -11.49 25.00 -0.38
CA GLN A 446 -12.25 24.02 0.39
C GLN A 446 -11.45 22.76 0.73
N PHE A 447 -10.53 22.31 -0.14
CA PHE A 447 -9.68 21.14 0.13
C PHE A 447 -8.67 21.41 1.26
N CYS A 448 -7.99 22.55 1.15
CA CYS A 448 -6.95 22.97 2.09
C CYS A 448 -7.52 23.53 3.40
N SER A 449 -8.78 23.99 3.45
CA SER A 449 -9.43 24.43 4.70
C SER A 449 -10.29 23.34 5.38
N TYR A 450 -10.57 22.22 4.71
CA TYR A 450 -11.32 21.12 5.33
C TYR A 450 -10.44 20.43 6.36
N ASP A 451 -10.89 20.43 7.62
CA ASP A 451 -10.18 19.90 8.77
C ASP A 451 -10.25 18.35 8.81
N ASP A 452 -9.51 17.79 7.87
CA ASP A 452 -9.17 16.38 7.75
C ASP A 452 -7.77 16.27 7.16
N TYR A 453 -6.84 15.76 7.95
CA TYR A 453 -5.46 15.48 7.56
C TYR A 453 -5.32 14.40 6.47
N ASN A 454 -6.39 13.67 6.14
CA ASN A 454 -6.39 12.68 5.06
C ASN A 454 -6.80 13.34 3.73
N TRP A 455 -5.97 13.15 2.68
CA TRP A 455 -6.19 13.73 1.36
C TRP A 455 -7.43 13.15 0.66
N ASP A 456 -7.72 11.87 0.87
CA ASP A 456 -8.80 11.13 0.20
C ASP A 456 -10.18 11.48 0.77
N TRP A 457 -10.26 11.71 2.09
CA TRP A 457 -11.45 12.23 2.76
C TRP A 457 -11.68 13.70 2.41
N SER A 458 -10.61 14.50 2.29
CA SER A 458 -10.68 15.87 1.77
C SER A 458 -11.15 15.91 0.31
N LEU A 459 -10.72 14.95 -0.51
CA LEU A 459 -11.17 14.77 -1.89
C LEU A 459 -12.66 14.38 -1.95
N GLN A 460 -13.12 13.51 -1.04
CA GLN A 460 -14.54 13.17 -0.91
C GLN A 460 -15.39 14.37 -0.47
N TYR A 461 -14.87 15.21 0.42
CA TYR A 461 -15.53 16.46 0.82
C TYR A 461 -15.76 17.36 -0.39
N ILE A 462 -14.69 17.76 -1.10
CA ILE A 462 -14.84 18.68 -2.25
C ILE A 462 -15.65 18.06 -3.40
N ALA A 463 -15.62 16.74 -3.59
CA ALA A 463 -16.44 16.05 -4.58
C ALA A 463 -17.95 16.20 -4.31
N GLN A 464 -18.36 16.36 -3.05
CA GLN A 464 -19.77 16.51 -2.65
C GLN A 464 -20.18 17.97 -2.44
N THR A 465 -19.24 18.89 -2.16
CA THR A 465 -19.55 20.27 -1.73
C THR A 465 -19.07 21.38 -2.66
N CYS A 466 -18.09 21.13 -3.54
CA CYS A 466 -17.49 22.16 -4.38
C CYS A 466 -17.41 21.79 -5.87
N VAL A 467 -16.92 20.59 -6.20
CA VAL A 467 -16.73 20.17 -7.59
C VAL A 467 -18.10 20.09 -8.28
N PRO A 468 -18.32 20.80 -9.41
CA PRO A 468 -19.62 20.78 -10.09
C PRO A 468 -20.06 19.35 -10.44
N SER A 469 -21.29 18.99 -10.06
CA SER A 469 -21.84 17.65 -10.23
C SER A 469 -21.66 17.12 -11.65
N SER A 470 -21.15 15.89 -11.79
CA SER A 470 -20.85 15.31 -13.11
C SER A 470 -22.15 14.95 -13.85
N ARG A 471 -22.39 15.68 -14.96
CA ARG A 471 -23.53 15.54 -15.88
C ARG A 471 -23.14 14.69 -17.08
N GLY A 472 -24.13 14.13 -17.77
CA GLY A 472 -23.97 13.23 -18.92
C GLY A 472 -24.83 11.98 -18.77
N ALA A 473 -25.02 11.26 -19.87
CA ALA A 473 -25.65 9.96 -19.89
C ALA A 473 -24.80 8.90 -19.17
N GLY A 474 -25.44 7.83 -18.70
CA GLY A 474 -24.75 6.70 -18.10
C GLY A 474 -25.60 5.95 -17.07
N ILE A 475 -25.13 4.76 -16.70
CA ILE A 475 -25.84 3.82 -15.82
C ILE A 475 -25.86 4.23 -14.34
N ALA A 476 -25.04 5.20 -13.93
CA ALA A 476 -24.90 5.57 -12.52
C ALA A 476 -26.13 6.38 -12.05
N PRO A 477 -26.70 6.08 -10.85
CA PRO A 477 -27.81 6.85 -10.28
C PRO A 477 -27.53 8.36 -10.29
N ARG A 478 -28.59 9.19 -10.37
CA ARG A 478 -28.49 10.66 -10.29
C ARG A 478 -28.05 11.11 -8.88
N ALA A 479 -26.78 10.90 -8.58
CA ALA A 479 -26.10 11.40 -7.40
C ALA A 479 -25.50 12.77 -7.68
N GLU A 480 -25.65 13.66 -6.69
CA GLU A 480 -25.04 14.99 -6.62
C GLU A 480 -23.59 14.82 -6.16
N SER A 481 -22.70 14.51 -7.10
CA SER A 481 -21.27 14.39 -6.87
C SER A 481 -20.51 14.87 -8.11
N GLY A 482 -19.51 15.71 -7.90
CA GLY A 482 -18.59 16.15 -8.93
C GLY A 482 -17.64 15.06 -9.41
N LEU A 483 -17.36 14.06 -8.57
CA LEU A 483 -16.58 12.88 -8.93
C LEU A 483 -17.46 11.62 -9.02
N ILE A 484 -17.43 10.98 -10.18
CA ILE A 484 -18.07 9.69 -10.45
C ILE A 484 -16.98 8.71 -10.90
N THR A 485 -16.81 7.66 -10.12
CA THR A 485 -15.73 6.68 -10.26
C THR A 485 -16.22 5.41 -10.93
N MET A 486 -15.50 4.96 -11.95
CA MET A 486 -15.55 3.59 -12.44
C MET A 486 -14.49 2.75 -11.73
N THR A 487 -14.88 1.68 -11.05
CA THR A 487 -13.99 0.83 -10.23
C THR A 487 -14.06 -0.62 -10.69
N MET A 488 -12.92 -1.28 -10.88
CA MET A 488 -12.90 -2.70 -11.23
C MET A 488 -13.34 -3.59 -10.07
N ARG A 489 -14.22 -4.58 -10.32
CA ARG A 489 -14.59 -5.59 -9.31
C ARG A 489 -13.45 -6.56 -9.00
N ALA A 490 -12.63 -6.88 -10.00
CA ALA A 490 -11.41 -7.67 -9.84
C ALA A 490 -10.19 -6.73 -9.83
N PRO A 491 -9.57 -6.48 -8.67
CA PRO A 491 -8.57 -5.43 -8.51
C PRO A 491 -7.29 -5.73 -9.30
N ARG A 492 -6.76 -4.72 -9.98
CA ARG A 492 -5.44 -4.70 -10.64
C ARG A 492 -4.38 -3.91 -9.87
N VAL A 493 -4.78 -3.24 -8.79
CA VAL A 493 -3.89 -2.63 -7.80
C VAL A 493 -4.23 -3.23 -6.43
N PHE A 494 -3.20 -3.72 -5.74
CA PHE A 494 -3.28 -4.36 -4.43
C PHE A 494 -2.45 -3.58 -3.42
N HIS A 495 -2.94 -3.44 -2.19
CA HIS A 495 -2.15 -2.89 -1.09
C HIS A 495 -1.38 -4.01 -0.39
N ILE A 496 -0.05 -3.94 -0.42
CA ILE A 496 0.86 -4.90 0.24
C ILE A 496 1.38 -4.39 1.59
N GLY A 497 1.05 -3.15 1.96
CA GLY A 497 1.42 -2.56 3.25
C GLY A 497 0.86 -3.31 4.45
N GLU A 498 1.76 -3.72 5.35
CA GLU A 498 1.46 -4.31 6.67
C GLU A 498 2.00 -3.47 7.84
N CYS A 499 2.78 -2.43 7.56
CA CYS A 499 3.37 -1.47 8.50
C CYS A 499 3.09 0.00 8.07
N GLY A 500 3.14 0.94 9.01
CA GLY A 500 2.87 2.38 8.78
C GLY A 500 1.90 2.96 9.80
N VAL A 501 1.46 4.22 9.59
CA VAL A 501 0.66 5.02 10.56
C VAL A 501 -0.62 4.32 11.06
N HIS A 502 -1.24 3.46 10.24
CA HIS A 502 -2.46 2.73 10.59
C HIS A 502 -2.22 1.30 11.11
N HIS A 503 -0.96 0.87 11.20
CA HIS A 503 -0.57 -0.50 11.53
C HIS A 503 0.11 -0.59 12.90
N LYS A 504 -0.18 -1.68 13.63
CA LYS A 504 0.46 -1.98 14.92
C LYS A 504 1.78 -2.78 14.79
N LYS A 505 2.18 -3.15 13.57
CA LYS A 505 3.40 -3.91 13.29
C LYS A 505 4.52 -2.96 12.88
N ASN A 506 5.67 -3.07 13.53
CA ASN A 506 6.89 -2.37 13.13
C ASN A 506 7.69 -3.13 12.07
N ASN A 507 7.48 -4.45 11.92
CA ASN A 507 8.10 -5.22 10.85
C ASN A 507 7.38 -4.96 9.51
N CYS A 508 8.12 -4.48 8.52
CA CYS A 508 7.66 -4.20 7.16
C CYS A 508 7.97 -5.34 6.15
N GLU A 509 8.36 -6.53 6.61
CA GLU A 509 8.60 -7.69 5.73
C GLU A 509 7.27 -8.23 5.13
N SER A 510 6.85 -7.71 3.98
CA SER A 510 5.61 -8.08 3.28
C SER A 510 5.65 -9.43 2.53
N THR A 511 6.69 -10.25 2.73
CA THR A 511 6.94 -11.50 1.98
C THR A 511 5.68 -12.38 1.89
N ALA A 512 4.97 -12.56 3.01
CA ALA A 512 3.74 -13.34 3.09
C ALA A 512 2.53 -12.75 2.36
N VAL A 513 2.40 -11.42 2.24
CA VAL A 513 1.31 -10.77 1.48
C VAL A 513 1.60 -10.77 -0.01
N ILE A 514 2.86 -10.57 -0.41
CA ILE A 514 3.29 -10.62 -1.81
C ILE A 514 3.09 -12.03 -2.38
N ALA A 515 3.46 -13.08 -1.63
CA ALA A 515 3.17 -14.46 -2.03
C ALA A 515 1.67 -14.70 -2.28
N LYS A 516 0.78 -14.13 -1.44
CA LYS A 516 -0.68 -14.21 -1.64
C LYS A 516 -1.14 -13.48 -2.90
N VAL A 517 -0.66 -12.26 -3.15
CA VAL A 517 -1.00 -11.48 -4.35
C VAL A 517 -0.55 -12.20 -5.61
N LYS A 518 0.68 -12.74 -5.64
CA LYS A 518 1.17 -13.54 -6.76
C LYS A 518 0.38 -14.83 -6.99
N ASN A 519 0.06 -15.56 -5.92
CA ASN A 519 -0.76 -16.77 -6.05
C ASN A 519 -2.16 -16.48 -6.61
N VAL A 520 -2.76 -15.33 -6.23
CA VAL A 520 -4.01 -14.84 -6.82
C VAL A 520 -3.84 -14.53 -8.30
N LEU A 521 -2.81 -13.79 -8.68
CA LEU A 521 -2.56 -13.42 -10.09
C LEU A 521 -2.26 -14.66 -10.96
N ASN A 522 -1.48 -15.61 -10.46
CA ASN A 522 -1.19 -16.88 -11.12
C ASN A 522 -2.47 -17.70 -11.36
N ALA A 523 -3.33 -17.84 -10.34
CA ALA A 523 -4.64 -18.48 -10.48
C ALA A 523 -5.60 -17.71 -11.41
N ALA A 524 -5.43 -16.38 -11.49
CA ALA A 524 -6.22 -15.48 -12.30
C ALA A 524 -5.68 -15.24 -13.71
N ARG A 525 -4.58 -15.90 -14.14
CA ARG A 525 -3.87 -15.59 -15.40
C ARG A 525 -4.77 -15.60 -16.64
N ASN A 526 -5.71 -16.55 -16.71
CA ASN A 526 -6.70 -16.67 -17.80
C ASN A 526 -7.83 -15.61 -17.76
N HIS A 527 -7.86 -14.79 -16.70
CA HIS A 527 -8.80 -13.70 -16.45
C HIS A 527 -8.13 -12.31 -16.48
N LEU A 528 -6.87 -12.25 -16.92
CA LEU A 528 -6.17 -11.02 -17.28
C LEU A 528 -6.46 -10.65 -18.74
N PHE A 529 -6.19 -9.40 -19.11
CA PHE A 529 -6.36 -8.86 -20.47
C PHE A 529 -7.78 -9.02 -21.07
N PRO A 530 -8.86 -8.64 -20.35
CA PRO A 530 -10.23 -8.70 -20.89
C PRO A 530 -10.37 -7.83 -22.15
N SER A 531 -11.06 -8.31 -23.18
CA SER A 531 -11.28 -7.54 -24.42
C SER A 531 -12.32 -6.42 -24.28
N GLN A 532 -13.23 -6.54 -23.31
CA GLN A 532 -14.33 -5.60 -23.06
C GLN A 532 -14.69 -5.56 -21.58
N LEU A 533 -15.37 -4.49 -21.16
CA LEU A 533 -15.90 -4.33 -19.81
C LEU A 533 -17.43 -4.23 -19.82
N THR A 534 -18.06 -4.93 -18.88
CA THR A 534 -19.49 -4.83 -18.58
C THR A 534 -19.68 -3.94 -17.36
N LEU A 535 -20.37 -2.82 -17.54
CA LEU A 535 -20.68 -1.92 -16.44
C LEU A 535 -21.82 -2.47 -15.58
N THR A 536 -21.63 -2.43 -14.26
CA THR A 536 -22.62 -2.85 -13.27
C THR A 536 -23.07 -1.66 -12.43
N ILE A 537 -24.38 -1.55 -12.22
CA ILE A 537 -24.96 -0.55 -11.33
C ILE A 537 -24.77 -1.03 -9.88
N ALA A 538 -24.17 -0.19 -9.04
CA ALA A 538 -24.20 -0.39 -7.61
C ALA A 538 -25.64 -0.27 -7.09
N GLY A 539 -26.14 -1.28 -6.38
CA GLY A 539 -27.49 -1.24 -5.82
C GLY A 539 -27.69 0.02 -4.99
N THR A 540 -28.67 0.85 -5.39
CA THR A 540 -28.95 2.22 -4.90
C THR A 540 -28.04 2.70 -3.77
N ALA A 541 -26.94 3.37 -4.15
CA ALA A 541 -26.08 4.04 -3.19
C ALA A 541 -26.91 5.06 -2.39
N LYS A 542 -27.31 4.68 -1.17
CA LYS A 542 -27.96 5.59 -0.21
C LYS A 542 -27.09 6.84 -0.12
N LYS A 543 -27.69 8.05 -0.20
CA LYS A 543 -26.94 9.32 -0.11
C LYS A 543 -25.99 9.23 1.10
N THR A 544 -24.70 9.09 0.83
CA THR A 544 -23.70 8.90 1.87
C THR A 544 -23.58 10.22 2.61
N LYS A 545 -24.24 10.36 3.76
CA LYS A 545 -24.20 11.59 4.55
C LYS A 545 -22.74 11.97 4.75
N LEU A 546 -22.37 13.17 4.30
CA LEU A 546 -21.05 13.73 4.46
C LEU A 546 -20.66 13.66 5.95
N ARG A 547 -19.53 13.01 6.23
CA ARG A 547 -19.04 12.84 7.59
C ARG A 547 -18.37 14.13 8.05
N LYS A 548 -18.31 14.34 9.37
CA LYS A 548 -17.37 15.31 9.95
C LYS A 548 -15.94 14.82 9.66
N GLY A 549 -15.01 15.74 9.43
CA GLY A 549 -13.60 15.39 9.20
C GLY A 549 -12.96 14.64 10.37
N ASN A 550 -11.84 13.99 10.08
CA ASN A 550 -11.04 13.28 11.08
C ASN A 550 -10.17 14.21 11.94
N GLY A 551 -10.17 15.52 11.70
CA GLY A 551 -9.36 16.49 12.45
C GLY A 551 -7.91 16.51 11.97
N GLY A 552 -6.99 16.91 12.86
CA GLY A 552 -5.56 16.99 12.59
C GLY A 552 -5.12 18.04 11.57
N TRP A 553 -6.04 18.90 11.10
CA TRP A 553 -5.81 19.89 10.05
C TRP A 553 -6.51 21.23 10.40
N GLY A 554 -6.51 21.60 11.67
CA GLY A 554 -7.08 22.88 12.16
C GLY A 554 -6.12 24.07 12.09
N ASP A 555 -4.82 23.83 11.89
CA ASP A 555 -3.77 24.85 11.91
C ASP A 555 -3.74 25.64 10.59
N VAL A 556 -3.97 26.96 10.69
CA VAL A 556 -4.04 27.86 9.53
C VAL A 556 -2.75 27.91 8.71
N ARG A 557 -1.59 27.57 9.30
CA ARG A 557 -0.33 27.50 8.57
C ARG A 557 -0.34 26.36 7.55
N ASP A 558 -0.95 25.22 7.87
CA ASP A 558 -1.14 24.13 6.92
C ASP A 558 -2.15 24.51 5.83
N HIS A 559 -3.15 25.33 6.13
CA HIS A 559 -4.09 25.83 5.11
C HIS A 559 -3.36 26.72 4.10
N GLN A 560 -2.61 27.71 4.59
CA GLN A 560 -1.80 28.63 3.78
C GLN A 560 -0.74 27.92 2.94
N LEU A 561 0.01 26.99 3.53
CA LEU A 561 1.01 26.21 2.80
C LEU A 561 0.36 25.38 1.68
N CYS A 562 -0.80 24.77 1.93
CA CYS A 562 -1.55 24.01 0.95
C CYS A 562 -2.11 24.88 -0.19
N TRP A 563 -2.61 26.09 0.13
CA TRP A 563 -3.03 27.08 -0.88
C TRP A 563 -1.87 27.51 -1.79
N ASN A 564 -0.71 27.83 -1.20
CA ASN A 564 0.48 28.29 -1.93
C ASN A 564 1.07 27.25 -2.90
N MET A 565 0.68 25.98 -2.83
CA MET A 565 1.09 24.96 -3.81
C MET A 565 0.35 25.07 -5.15
N THR A 566 -0.79 25.76 -5.20
CA THR A 566 -1.64 25.85 -6.39
C THR A 566 -1.37 27.14 -7.16
N ILE A 567 -0.75 27.00 -8.33
CA ILE A 567 -0.57 28.08 -9.28
C ILE A 567 -1.83 28.19 -10.14
N SER A 568 -2.59 29.26 -9.99
CA SER A 568 -3.76 29.54 -10.83
C SER A 568 -3.97 31.05 -10.98
N PRO A 569 -3.86 31.61 -12.20
CA PRO A 569 -4.12 33.04 -12.40
C PRO A 569 -5.59 33.43 -12.16
N ASP A 570 -6.51 32.47 -12.22
CA ASP A 570 -7.96 32.70 -12.06
C ASP A 570 -8.47 32.52 -10.61
N LEU A 571 -7.59 32.41 -9.61
CA LEU A 571 -7.98 32.13 -8.21
C LEU A 571 -7.27 33.08 -7.23
N ASP A 572 -8.02 34.03 -6.68
CA ASP A 572 -7.64 34.73 -5.45
C ASP A 572 -7.84 33.77 -4.27
N LEU A 573 -6.76 33.39 -3.60
CA LEU A 573 -6.78 32.49 -2.43
C LEU A 573 -6.70 33.29 -1.11
N PRO A 574 -7.27 32.77 0.01
CA PRO A 574 -7.37 33.51 1.28
C PRO A 574 -6.05 33.71 2.05
#